data_AF-A0A6B0XLC8-F1
#
_entry.id   AF-A0A6B0XLC8-F1
#
_cell.length_a   1.000
_cell.length_b   1.000
_cell.length_c   1.000
_cell.angle_alpha   90.00
_cell.angle_beta   90.00
_cell.angle_gamma   90.00
#
_symmetry.space_group_name_H-M   'P 1'
#
loop_
_entity.id
_entity.type
_entity.pdbx_description
1 polymer ?
#
loop_
_entity_poly.entity_id
_entity_poly.type
_entity_poly.pdbx_seq_one_letter_code
_entity_poly.pdbx_strand_id
1 'polypeptide(L)' 'MKTRAFLAGAALVCASPALPADVPTTAEEVRPLLVGSAVPEVELPAADGGVVDLAAAARAQPTILIFYRGGW' A
#
# COMPACT_ATOMS: atom_id res chain seq x y z
N MET A 1 54.98 -5.40 6.91
CA MET A 1 54.33 -5.14 5.61
C MET A 1 52.82 -5.19 5.82
N LYS A 2 52.14 -4.10 5.47
CA LYS A 2 50.70 -3.87 5.73
C LYS A 2 49.91 -4.36 4.52
N THR A 3 49.01 -5.33 4.69
CA THR A 3 48.03 -5.66 3.65
C THR A 3 46.64 -5.38 4.19
N ARG A 4 46.10 -4.22 3.80
CA ARG A 4 44.70 -3.84 4.02
C ARG A 4 43.87 -4.49 2.92
N ALA A 5 43.04 -5.46 3.26
CA ALA A 5 42.01 -5.95 2.37
C ALA A 5 40.74 -5.13 2.62
N PHE A 6 40.47 -4.16 1.74
CA PHE A 6 39.18 -3.52 1.59
C PHE A 6 38.33 -4.45 0.73
N LEU A 7 37.25 -5.01 1.26
CA LEU A 7 36.24 -5.71 0.47
C LEU A 7 34.90 -5.03 0.74
N ALA A 8 34.43 -4.37 -0.30
CA ALA A 8 33.16 -3.66 -0.37
C ALA A 8 32.00 -4.61 -0.06
N GLY A 9 31.26 -4.31 1.01
CA GLY A 9 29.98 -4.97 1.28
C GLY A 9 28.96 -4.46 0.26
N ALA A 10 28.68 -5.24 -0.76
CA ALA A 10 27.53 -5.00 -1.64
C ALA A 10 26.25 -5.27 -0.82
N ALA A 11 25.54 -4.21 -0.44
CA ALA A 11 24.22 -4.32 0.15
C ALA A 11 23.24 -4.79 -0.94
N LEU A 12 22.91 -6.07 -0.94
CA LEU A 12 21.84 -6.64 -1.76
C LEU A 12 20.51 -6.09 -1.22
N VAL A 13 20.00 -5.02 -1.83
CA VAL A 13 18.64 -4.53 -1.60
C VAL A 13 17.70 -5.57 -2.18
N CYS A 14 17.22 -6.48 -1.33
CA CYS A 14 16.12 -7.38 -1.69
C CYS A 14 14.87 -6.52 -1.88
N ALA A 15 14.42 -6.37 -3.13
CA ALA A 15 13.08 -5.88 -3.40
C ALA A 15 12.10 -6.88 -2.78
N SER A 16 11.45 -6.51 -1.67
CA SER A 16 10.36 -7.30 -1.10
C SER A 16 9.27 -7.40 -2.18
N PRO A 17 8.94 -8.59 -2.70
CA PRO A 17 7.79 -8.71 -3.58
C PRO A 17 6.58 -8.31 -2.74
N ALA A 18 5.86 -7.27 -3.17
CA ALA A 18 4.52 -7.03 -2.68
C ALA A 18 3.73 -8.31 -3.01
N LEU A 19 3.21 -8.98 -1.97
CA LEU A 19 2.31 -10.11 -2.18
C LEU A 19 1.22 -9.64 -3.15
N PRO A 20 0.93 -10.41 -4.23
CA PRO A 20 -0.12 -10.03 -5.15
C PRO A 20 -1.39 -9.83 -4.33
N ALA A 21 -1.96 -8.62 -4.39
CA ALA A 21 -3.30 -8.40 -3.90
C ALA A 21 -4.20 -9.45 -4.55
N ASP A 22 -5.13 -10.04 -3.79
CA ASP A 22 -6.09 -10.99 -4.34
C ASP A 22 -6.98 -10.22 -5.33
N VAL A 23 -6.57 -10.23 -6.61
CA VAL A 23 -7.28 -9.53 -7.68
C VAL A 23 -8.36 -10.48 -8.17
N PRO A 24 -9.64 -10.08 -8.12
CA PRO A 24 -10.73 -10.92 -8.59
C PRO A 24 -10.47 -11.39 -10.03
N THR A 25 -10.58 -12.69 -10.24
CA THR A 25 -10.37 -13.37 -11.53
C THR A 25 -11.65 -13.48 -12.35
N THR A 26 -12.79 -13.33 -11.69
CA THR A 26 -14.13 -13.30 -12.29
C THR A 26 -14.86 -12.01 -11.91
N ALA A 27 -15.90 -11.65 -12.67
CA ALA A 27 -16.68 -10.44 -12.40
C ALA A 27 -17.43 -10.54 -11.06
N GLU A 28 -17.85 -11.75 -10.70
CA GLU A 28 -18.63 -12.07 -9.50
C GLU A 28 -17.81 -11.98 -8.20
N GLU A 29 -16.47 -12.08 -8.29
CA GLU A 29 -15.56 -11.92 -7.16
C GLU A 29 -15.37 -10.45 -6.76
N VAL A 30 -15.78 -9.49 -7.60
CA VAL A 30 -15.69 -8.05 -7.30
C VAL A 30 -16.71 -7.68 -6.23
N ARG A 31 -16.23 -7.04 -5.16
CA ARG A 31 -17.06 -6.54 -4.05
C ARG A 31 -16.99 -5.00 -3.96
N PRO A 32 -17.88 -4.26 -4.65
CA PRO A 32 -17.87 -2.81 -4.59
C PRO A 32 -18.34 -2.27 -3.24
N LEU A 33 -17.92 -1.04 -2.91
CA LEU A 33 -18.47 -0.31 -1.77
C LEU A 33 -19.89 0.16 -2.12
N LEU A 34 -20.91 -0.40 -1.46
CA LEU A 34 -22.31 -0.02 -1.62
C LEU A 34 -22.69 1.07 -0.61
N VAL A 35 -23.72 1.85 -0.93
CA VAL A 35 -24.30 2.82 0.03
C VAL A 35 -24.72 2.09 1.31
N GLY A 36 -24.28 2.62 2.46
CA GLY A 36 -24.54 2.01 3.78
C GLY A 36 -23.54 0.93 4.18
N SER A 37 -22.57 0.58 3.33
CA SER A 37 -21.47 -0.32 3.71
C SER A 37 -20.56 0.34 4.74
N ALA A 38 -20.00 -0.46 5.64
CA ALA A 38 -18.93 0.00 6.52
C ALA A 38 -17.67 0.32 5.70
N VAL A 39 -16.91 1.32 6.16
CA VAL A 39 -15.58 1.60 5.62
C VAL A 39 -14.67 0.41 5.97
N PRO A 40 -13.92 -0.15 5.01
CA PRO A 40 -13.02 -1.26 5.28
C PRO A 40 -11.87 -0.81 6.19
N GLU A 41 -11.46 -1.70 7.09
CA GLU A 41 -10.26 -1.53 7.91
C GLU A 41 -9.03 -1.83 7.04
N VAL A 42 -8.42 -0.77 6.49
CA VAL A 42 -7.26 -0.85 5.60
C VAL A 42 -6.28 0.29 5.86
N GLU A 43 -4.99 -0.04 5.84
CA GLU A 43 -3.88 0.90 5.89
C GLU A 43 -3.41 1.23 4.48
N LEU A 44 -3.32 2.53 4.17
CA LEU A 44 -2.90 3.03 2.87
C LEU A 44 -1.57 3.79 3.00
N PRO A 45 -0.62 3.62 2.06
CA PRO A 45 0.58 4.44 2.03
C PRO A 45 0.20 5.90 1.72
N ALA A 46 0.75 6.82 2.49
CA ALA A 46 0.61 8.25 2.26
C ALA A 46 1.74 8.78 1.37
N ALA A 47 1.50 9.92 0.72
CA ALA A 47 2.47 10.55 -0.18
C ALA A 47 3.75 11.03 0.54
N ASP A 48 3.70 11.22 1.86
CA ASP A 48 4.83 11.59 2.70
C ASP A 48 5.64 10.37 3.19
N GLY A 49 5.29 9.16 2.75
CA GLY A 49 5.90 7.90 3.18
C GLY A 49 5.35 7.36 4.49
N GLY A 50 4.35 8.02 5.09
CA GLY A 50 3.60 7.51 6.23
C GLY A 50 2.53 6.49 5.85
N VAL A 51 1.67 6.19 6.82
CA VAL A 51 0.54 5.28 6.68
C VAL A 51 -0.72 5.97 7.18
N VAL A 52 -1.82 5.82 6.43
CA VAL A 52 -3.15 6.30 6.79
C VAL A 52 -4.04 5.10 7.06
N ASP A 53 -4.59 5.02 8.27
CA ASP A 53 -5.74 4.17 8.58
C ASP A 53 -7.00 4.83 8.00
N LEU A 54 -7.56 4.21 6.96
CA LEU A 54 -8.72 4.75 6.24
C LEU A 54 -9.97 4.82 7.13
N ALA A 55 -10.20 3.82 7.97
CA ALA A 55 -11.38 3.75 8.80
C ALA A 55 -11.31 4.77 9.94
N ALA A 56 -10.15 4.97 10.55
CA ALA A 56 -9.93 6.02 11.55
C ALA A 56 -10.12 7.42 10.95
N ALA A 57 -9.55 7.68 9.76
CA ALA A 57 -9.72 8.96 9.06
C ALA A 57 -11.19 9.25 8.74
N ALA A 58 -11.93 8.27 8.22
CA ALA A 58 -13.34 8.40 7.88
C ALA A 58 -14.27 8.56 9.10
N ARG A 59 -13.89 8.02 10.26
CA ARG A 59 -14.62 8.22 11.53
C ARG A 59 -14.40 9.61 12.13
N ALA A 60 -13.22 10.19 11.92
CA ALA A 60 -12.87 11.49 12.51
C ALA A 60 -13.66 12.65 11.89
N GLN A 61 -13.99 12.57 10.59
CA GLN A 61 -14.74 13.61 9.89
C GLN A 61 -15.46 13.07 8.64
N PRO A 62 -16.50 13.76 8.14
CA PRO A 62 -17.06 13.49 6.82
C PRO A 62 -15.97 13.49 5.75
N THR A 63 -15.94 12.43 4.95
CA THR A 63 -14.82 12.13 4.05
C THR A 63 -15.33 11.85 2.64
N ILE A 64 -14.69 12.47 1.64
CA ILE A 64 -14.88 12.14 0.23
C ILE A 64 -13.70 11.23 -0.18
N LEU A 65 -14.00 9.97 -0.53
CA LEU A 65 -13.00 9.02 -1.02
C LEU A 65 -13.04 8.98 -2.54
N ILE A 66 -11.92 9.30 -3.18
CA ILE A 66 -11.77 9.29 -4.64
C ILE A 66 -10.84 8.12 -5.02
N PHE A 67 -11.38 7.11 -5.69
CA PHE A 67 -10.57 6.09 -6.35
C PHE A 67 -10.15 6.60 -7.72
N TYR A 68 -8.85 6.89 -7.86
CA TYR A 68 -8.27 7.34 -9.12
C TYR A 68 -7.34 6.27 -9.69
N ARG A 69 -7.65 5.79 -10.90
CA ARG A 69 -6.81 4.85 -11.66
C ARG A 69 -6.35 5.51 -12.95
N GLY A 70 -5.11 5.98 -12.96
CA GLY A 70 -4.45 6.62 -14.09
C GLY A 70 -3.12 7.20 -13.64
N GLY A 71 -2.14 7.23 -14.55
CA GLY A 71 -0.98 8.10 -14.39
C GLY A 71 -1.17 9.27 -15.35
N TRP A 72 -0.85 10.47 -14.91
CA TRP A 72 -0.04 11.29 -15.80
C TRP A 72 1.37 10.70 -15.79
#